data_AF-A0A9P5YUT2-F1
#
_entry.id   AF-A0A9P5YUT2-F1
#
_cell.length_a   1.000
_cell.length_b   1.000
_cell.length_c   1.000
_cell.angle_alpha   90.00
_cell.angle_beta   90.00
_cell.angle_gamma   90.00
#
_symmetry.space_group_name_H-M   'P 1'
#
loop_
_entity.id
_entity.type
_entity.pdbx_description
1 polymer ?
#
loop_
_entity_poly.entity_id
_entity_poly.type
_entity_poly.pdbx_seq_one_letter_code
_entity_poly.pdbx_strand_id
1 'polypeptide(L)' 'MDALSTEWRRSVQYFAGDRVAFKLGDSLGVAAFECLQTRENQASDSSQPVANGNAYWKHYPRGFPRKC' A
#
# COMPACT_ATOMS: atom_id res chain seq x y z
N MET A 1 -16.99 4.39 -9.73
CA MET A 1 -16.42 4.51 -8.37
C MET A 1 -14.98 4.07 -8.47
N ASP A 2 -14.14 4.98 -8.96
CA ASP A 2 -12.74 4.71 -9.25
C ASP A 2 -11.97 4.76 -7.94
N ALA A 3 -11.67 3.59 -7.39
CA ALA A 3 -11.04 3.41 -6.08
C ALA A 3 -9.61 3.96 -6.10
N LEU A 4 -9.47 5.27 -5.94
CA LEU A 4 -8.22 5.94 -5.66
C LEU A 4 -7.81 5.61 -4.23
N SER A 5 -7.14 4.46 -4.11
CA SER A 5 -6.18 4.02 -3.09
C SER A 5 -5.97 5.02 -1.94
N THR A 6 -6.63 4.78 -0.81
CA THR A 6 -6.47 5.57 0.42
C THR A 6 -5.00 5.56 0.89
N GLU A 7 -4.52 6.63 1.51
CA GLU A 7 -3.19 6.63 2.14
C GLU A 7 -3.11 5.51 3.19
N TRP A 8 -1.93 4.88 3.36
CA TRP A 8 -1.73 3.91 4.44
C TRP A 8 -1.91 4.58 5.80
N ARG A 9 -2.61 3.92 6.72
CA ARG A 9 -2.88 4.43 8.07
C ARG A 9 -2.59 3.37 9.11
N ARG A 10 -1.94 3.78 10.21
CA ARG A 10 -1.74 2.96 11.40
C ARG A 10 -3.08 2.53 11.99
N SER A 11 -3.13 1.34 12.59
CA SER A 11 -4.33 0.78 13.25
C SER A 11 -5.54 0.57 12.33
N VAL A 12 -5.35 0.60 11.01
CA VAL A 12 -6.35 0.14 10.04
C VAL A 12 -6.08 -1.32 9.70
N GLN A 13 -7.15 -2.10 9.61
CA GLN A 13 -7.08 -3.47 9.14
C GLN A 13 -7.12 -3.48 7.61
N TYR A 14 -6.10 -4.09 6.99
CA TYR A 14 -6.04 -4.29 5.55
C TYR A 14 -6.17 -5.78 5.21
N PHE A 15 -6.83 -6.07 4.11
CA PHE A 15 -7.08 -7.41 3.58
C PHE A 15 -6.23 -7.66 2.34
N ALA A 16 -5.93 -8.93 2.03
CA ALA A 16 -5.19 -9.26 0.82
C ALA A 16 -5.91 -8.70 -0.43
N GLY A 17 -5.18 -7.97 -1.28
CA GLY A 17 -5.69 -7.27 -2.45
C GLY A 17 -6.02 -5.79 -2.20
N ASP A 18 -6.06 -5.32 -0.94
CA ASP A 18 -6.25 -3.91 -0.64
C ASP A 18 -5.11 -3.06 -1.17
N ARG A 19 -5.45 -1.86 -1.62
CA ARG A 19 -4.57 -0.95 -2.34
C ARG A 19 -4.44 0.37 -1.62
N VAL A 20 -3.21 0.74 -1.28
CA VAL A 20 -2.91 2.01 -0.62
C VAL A 20 -1.87 2.81 -1.40
N ALA A 21 -1.97 4.13 -1.32
CA ALA A 21 -0.92 5.03 -1.81
C ALA A 21 -0.04 5.47 -0.64
N PHE A 22 1.27 5.66 -0.89
CA PHE A 22 2.18 6.23 0.08
C PHE A 22 2.92 7.42 -0.52
N LYS A 23 3.03 8.51 0.24
CA LYS A 23 3.91 9.64 -0.10
C LYS A 23 5.28 9.38 0.50
N LEU A 24 6.28 9.16 -0.35
CA LEU A 24 7.69 9.11 0.06
C LEU A 24 8.28 10.54 -0.02
N GLY A 25 8.17 11.29 1.08
CA GLY A 25 8.68 12.68 1.18
C GLY A 25 7.85 13.72 0.40
N ASP A 26 8.49 14.82 -0.03
CA ASP A 26 7.87 15.88 -0.86
C ASP A 26 7.68 15.49 -2.32
N SER A 27 8.24 14.36 -2.74
CA SER A 27 8.00 13.84 -4.08
C SER A 27 6.64 13.16 -4.11
N LEU A 28 5.74 13.69 -4.95
CA LEU A 28 4.52 13.03 -5.44
C LEU A 28 4.87 11.80 -6.32
N GLY A 29 5.78 10.96 -5.86
CA GLY A 29 5.95 9.61 -6.37
C GLY A 29 4.88 8.75 -5.72
N VAL A 30 3.77 8.56 -6.43
CA VAL A 30 2.62 7.71 -6.04
C VAL A 30 3.09 6.26 -6.00
N ALA A 31 3.82 5.89 -4.94
CA ALA A 31 4.14 4.51 -4.66
C ALA A 31 2.83 3.85 -4.22
N ALA A 32 2.35 2.93 -5.04
CA ALA A 32 1.17 2.14 -4.74
C ALA A 32 1.60 0.84 -4.05
N PHE A 33 0.82 0.39 -3.08
CA PHE A 33 1.10 -0.84 -2.35
C PHE A 33 -0.15 -1.70 -2.33
N GLU A 34 0.02 -2.98 -2.65
CA GLU A 34 -1.01 -3.99 -2.51
C GLU A 34 -0.73 -4.86 -1.30
N CYS A 35 -1.71 -5.01 -0.43
CA CYS A 35 -1.60 -5.89 0.71
C CYS A 35 -1.61 -7.35 0.23
N LEU A 36 -0.66 -8.15 0.71
CA LEU A 36 -0.49 -9.56 0.33
C LEU A 36 -1.16 -10.53 1.31
N GLN A 37 -1.50 -10.07 2.52
CA GLN A 37 -1.96 -10.96 3.60
C GLN A 37 -3.11 -10.36 4.40
N THR A 38 -4.05 -11.23 4.77
CA THR A 38 -5.32 -10.86 5.45
C THR A 38 -5.27 -11.01 6.97
N ARG A 39 -4.27 -11.72 7.51
CA ARG A 39 -4.25 -12.22 8.90
C ARG A 39 -3.87 -11.15 9.93
N GLU A 40 -4.54 -10.01 9.96
CA GLU A 40 -4.24 -8.95 10.93
C GLU A 40 -2.92 -8.23 10.64
N ASN A 41 -2.80 -7.63 9.45
CA ASN A 41 -2.06 -6.38 9.39
C ASN A 41 -2.85 -5.33 10.18
N GLN A 42 -2.87 -5.43 11.52
CA GLN A 42 -2.99 -4.22 12.31
C GLN A 42 -1.76 -3.42 11.93
N ALA A 43 -1.98 -2.40 11.09
CA ALA A 43 -0.95 -1.52 10.60
C ALA A 43 -0.10 -1.02 11.77
N SER A 44 1.04 -1.67 11.98
CA SER A 44 2.05 -1.42 12.98
C SER A 44 3.30 -0.92 12.26
N ASP A 45 4.24 -0.30 12.98
CA ASP A 45 5.43 0.25 12.34
C ASP A 45 6.26 -0.82 11.61
N SER A 46 6.22 -2.07 12.09
CA SER A 46 6.85 -3.22 11.43
C SER A 46 6.13 -3.71 10.17
N SER A 47 4.83 -3.42 10.03
CA SER A 47 4.02 -3.80 8.87
C SER A 47 3.77 -2.62 7.94
N GLN A 48 4.48 -1.51 8.09
CA GLN A 48 4.34 -0.34 7.23
C GLN A 48 4.80 -0.68 5.80
N PRO A 49 4.12 -0.19 4.75
CA PRO A 49 4.61 -0.30 3.39
C PRO A 49 5.93 0.47 3.24
N VAL A 50 6.94 -0.19 2.66
CA VAL A 50 8.28 0.39 2.46
C VAL A 50 8.66 0.35 1.00
N ALA A 51 9.52 1.26 0.56
CA ALA A 51 10.12 1.17 -0.78
C ALA A 51 10.79 -0.20 -0.96
N ASN A 52 10.54 -0.83 -2.11
CA ASN A 52 10.85 -2.25 -2.45
C ASN A 52 9.90 -3.32 -1.90
N GLY A 53 8.88 -2.94 -1.14
CA GLY A 53 7.91 -3.87 -0.58
C GLY A 53 8.46 -4.66 0.61
N ASN A 54 7.62 -5.50 1.19
CA ASN A 54 7.97 -6.40 2.29
C ASN A 54 7.08 -7.65 2.26
N ALA A 55 7.15 -8.47 3.31
CA ALA A 55 6.32 -9.70 3.42
C ALA A 55 4.80 -9.44 3.40
N TYR A 56 4.38 -8.19 3.64
CA TYR A 56 3.00 -7.77 3.77
C TYR A 56 2.50 -6.94 2.59
N TRP A 57 3.39 -6.22 1.92
CA TRP A 57 3.05 -5.23 0.89
C TRP A 57 3.88 -5.41 -0.37
N LYS A 58 3.20 -5.49 -1.50
CA LYS A 58 3.82 -5.44 -2.81
C LYS A 58 3.90 -4.01 -3.30
N HIS A 59 5.12 -3.54 -3.57
CA HIS A 59 5.39 -2.18 -4.03
C HIS A 59 5.21 -2.05 -5.55
N TYR A 60 4.49 -1.00 -5.96
CA TYR A 60 4.30 -0.56 -7.33
C TYR A 60 4.88 0.86 -7.49
N PRO A 61 6.16 0.99 -7.88
CA PRO A 61 6.85 2.29 -7.96
C PRO A 61 6.23 3.28 -8.95
N ARG A 62 5.46 2.79 -9.91
CA ARG A 62 4.82 3.56 -10.99
C ARG A 62 3.30 3.62 -10.86
N GLY A 63 2.76 3.32 -9.67
CA GLY A 63 1.33 3.11 -9.48
C GLY A 63 0.86 1.74 -9.96
N PHE A 64 -0.41 1.41 -9.69
CA PHE A 64 -0.99 0.16 -10.16
C PHE A 64 -1.03 0.09 -11.69
N PRO A 65 -0.71 -1.06 -12.31
CA PRO A 65 -0.86 -1.23 -13.74
C PRO A 65 -2.32 -0.93 -14.14
N ARG A 66 -2.50 0.07 -15.01
CA ARG A 66 -3.79 0.35 -15.63
C ARG A 66 -4.08 -0.84 -16.53
N LYS A 67 -5.13 -1.62 -16.23
CA LYS A 67 -5.65 -2.57 -17.22
C LYS A 67 -6.10 -1.72 -18.41
N CYS A 68 -5.47 -1.92 -19.56
CA CYS A 68 -5.98 -1.47 -20.84
C CYS A 68 -7.31 -2.16 -21.15
#